data_AF-A0A926A471-F1
#
_entry.id   AF-A0A926A471-F1
#
_cell.length_a   1.000
_cell.length_b   1.000
_cell.length_c   1.000
_cell.angle_alpha   90.00
_cell.angle_beta   90.00
_cell.angle_gamma   90.00
#
_symmetry.space_group_name_H-M   'P 1'
#
loop_
_entity.id
_entity.type
_entity.pdbx_description
1 polymer ?
#
loop_
_entity_poly.entity_id
_entity_poly.type
_entity_poly.pdbx_seq_one_letter_code
_entity_poly.pdbx_strand_id
1 'polypeptide(L)'
;MYAKRFTVCVLAASTCAVLACSDERIAGADLSVAEGSNLAPFHSAAFILDFNVSNGTLKISAPVGSDYRGIAGNATITSHSGLGFSLLGAGIVELLATNFTAGPVGAVAPGKVLITFDLTVRNQLAGVQLATPTFPVPPPGVTGVQAFPFETSWVPTSSATGEFVVVSHVTGPVIASADWDGEPHNFLNDLGCPAVSSTDCFRYENFGVIGPLGLSAARRVGFLVDLNVRAFRVKLVLAADLQTAAP
;
A
#
# COMPACT_ATOMS: atom_id res chain seq x y z
N MET A 1 -50.36 -26.28 59.85
CA MET A 1 -49.79 -24.91 59.90
C MET A 1 -48.27 -25.01 59.98
N TYR A 2 -47.57 -24.09 59.31
CA TYR A 2 -46.12 -23.88 59.19
C TYR A 2 -45.31 -24.82 58.28
N ALA A 3 -45.31 -24.47 56.99
CA ALA A 3 -44.26 -24.80 56.04
C ALA A 3 -43.06 -23.84 56.23
N LYS A 4 -41.86 -24.37 56.44
CA LYS A 4 -40.59 -23.62 56.36
C LYS A 4 -39.92 -23.96 55.03
N ARG A 5 -39.87 -23.00 54.11
CA ARG A 5 -39.04 -23.07 52.90
C ARG A 5 -37.75 -22.29 53.15
N PHE A 6 -36.62 -22.98 53.05
CA PHE A 6 -35.29 -22.39 53.08
C PHE A 6 -34.98 -21.79 51.70
N THR A 7 -34.80 -20.47 51.67
CA THR A 7 -34.29 -19.74 50.51
C THR A 7 -32.76 -19.75 50.57
N VAL A 8 -32.12 -20.38 49.60
CA VAL A 8 -30.65 -20.32 49.41
C VAL A 8 -30.36 -19.19 48.42
N CYS A 9 -29.74 -18.11 48.90
CA CYS A 9 -29.13 -17.06 48.08
C CYS A 9 -27.75 -17.54 47.61
N VAL A 10 -27.57 -17.75 46.31
CA VAL A 10 -26.25 -17.92 45.70
C VAL A 10 -25.77 -16.54 45.22
N LEU A 11 -24.72 -16.03 45.85
CA LEU A 11 -23.99 -14.84 45.42
C LEU A 11 -23.08 -15.21 44.24
N ALA A 12 -23.35 -14.65 43.07
CA ALA A 12 -22.42 -14.68 41.94
C ALA A 12 -21.38 -13.57 42.14
N ALA A 13 -20.13 -13.95 42.38
CA ALA A 13 -19.00 -13.03 42.42
C ALA A 13 -18.55 -12.73 40.98
N SER A 14 -18.91 -11.55 40.48
CA SER A 14 -18.46 -11.03 39.19
C SER A 14 -17.01 -10.54 39.32
N THR A 15 -16.04 -11.35 38.90
CA THR A 15 -14.65 -10.89 38.71
C THR A 15 -14.58 -9.98 37.50
N CYS A 16 -14.60 -8.65 37.73
CA CYS A 16 -14.17 -7.66 36.75
C CYS A 16 -12.66 -7.78 36.55
N ALA A 17 -12.24 -8.48 35.50
CA ALA A 17 -10.88 -8.34 34.98
C ALA A 17 -10.79 -6.99 34.28
N VAL A 18 -10.13 -6.03 34.92
CA VAL A 18 -9.77 -4.76 34.30
C VAL A 18 -8.62 -5.06 33.32
N LEU A 19 -8.96 -5.30 32.06
CA LEU A 19 -8.01 -5.21 30.96
C LEU A 19 -7.55 -3.76 30.90
N ALA A 20 -6.35 -3.50 31.38
CA ALA A 20 -5.63 -2.28 31.09
C ALA A 20 -5.42 -2.22 29.58
N CYS A 21 -6.33 -1.54 28.86
CA CYS A 21 -6.04 -1.03 27.53
C CYS A 21 -4.85 -0.10 27.66
N SER A 22 -3.66 -0.61 27.35
CA SER A 22 -2.56 0.27 27.01
C SER A 22 -3.02 1.04 25.78
N ASP A 23 -3.18 2.35 25.92
CA ASP A 23 -3.21 3.29 24.80
C ASP A 23 -1.85 3.15 24.10
N GLU A 24 -1.71 2.13 23.26
CA GLU A 24 -0.70 2.10 22.24
C GLU A 24 -1.12 3.17 21.23
N ARG A 25 -0.78 4.42 21.57
CA ARG A 25 -0.71 5.49 20.60
C ARG A 25 0.28 5.02 19.56
N ILE A 26 -0.23 4.40 18.50
CA ILE A 26 0.46 4.31 17.22
C ILE A 26 0.66 5.76 16.83
N ALA A 27 1.81 6.32 17.22
CA ALA A 27 2.32 7.51 16.62
C ALA A 27 2.33 7.19 15.13
N GLY A 28 1.46 7.86 14.38
CA GLY A 28 1.53 7.86 12.94
C GLY A 28 2.92 8.35 12.59
N ALA A 29 3.83 7.43 12.29
CA ALA A 29 5.08 7.79 11.69
C ALA A 29 4.70 8.50 10.40
N ASP A 30 4.97 9.80 10.35
CA ASP A 30 5.17 10.45 9.06
C ASP A 30 6.27 9.63 8.40
N LEU A 31 5.92 8.87 7.36
CA LEU A 31 6.85 8.03 6.59
C LEU A 31 7.77 8.95 5.78
N SER A 32 8.52 9.80 6.48
CA SER A 32 9.68 10.51 5.97
C SER A 32 10.85 9.54 6.12
N VAL A 33 11.27 8.98 4.99
CA VAL A 33 12.37 8.02 4.93
C VAL A 33 13.66 8.73 5.39
N ALA A 34 14.50 8.04 6.16
CA ALA A 34 15.73 8.59 6.71
C ALA A 34 16.64 9.20 5.62
N GLU A 35 17.13 10.43 5.86
CA GLU A 35 18.08 11.11 4.97
C GLU A 35 19.39 10.30 4.89
N GLY A 36 19.69 9.70 3.74
CA GLY A 36 20.95 8.97 3.49
C GLY A 36 20.84 7.83 2.47
N SER A 37 19.66 7.25 2.28
CA SER A 37 19.41 6.28 1.20
C SER A 37 19.15 6.99 -0.13
N ASN A 38 19.73 6.48 -1.24
CA ASN A 38 19.44 6.98 -2.58
C ASN A 38 18.04 6.49 -3.02
N LEU A 39 17.00 7.20 -2.58
CA LEU A 39 15.59 6.86 -2.83
C LEU A 39 15.08 7.38 -4.18
N ALA A 40 15.89 8.14 -4.90
CA ALA A 40 15.53 8.74 -6.18
C ALA A 40 14.95 7.72 -7.20
N PRO A 41 15.45 6.47 -7.29
CA PRO A 41 14.86 5.46 -8.19
C PRO A 41 13.43 5.05 -7.80
N PHE A 42 13.12 4.99 -6.50
CA PHE A 42 11.77 4.65 -6.04
C PHE A 42 10.78 5.78 -6.33
N HIS A 43 11.18 7.03 -6.11
CA HIS A 43 10.31 8.17 -6.41
C HIS A 43 10.00 8.33 -7.90
N SER A 44 10.95 8.04 -8.78
CA SER A 44 10.77 8.18 -10.23
C SER A 44 9.95 7.03 -10.86
N ALA A 45 9.96 5.86 -10.23
CA ALA A 45 9.24 4.66 -10.68
C ALA A 45 7.90 4.42 -9.97
N ALA A 46 7.54 5.22 -8.96
CA ALA A 46 6.30 5.02 -8.22
C ALA A 46 5.06 5.52 -8.96
N PHE A 47 4.01 4.69 -8.95
CA PHE A 47 2.65 5.08 -9.32
C PHE A 47 2.07 5.98 -8.25
N ILE A 48 1.31 7.00 -8.66
CA ILE A 48 0.67 7.94 -7.75
C ILE A 48 -0.80 7.57 -7.64
N LEU A 49 -1.22 7.15 -6.45
CA LEU A 49 -2.62 6.90 -6.13
C LEU A 49 -3.14 8.12 -5.36
N ASP A 50 -4.00 8.90 -5.99
CA ASP A 50 -4.69 10.04 -5.38
C ASP A 50 -6.07 9.57 -4.89
N PHE A 51 -6.25 9.60 -3.58
CA PHE A 51 -7.48 9.25 -2.89
C PHE A 51 -8.22 10.52 -2.49
N ASN A 52 -9.51 10.57 -2.76
CA ASN A 52 -10.42 11.53 -2.18
C ASN A 52 -11.49 10.78 -1.40
N VAL A 53 -11.36 10.83 -0.08
CA VAL A 53 -12.24 10.13 0.87
C VAL A 53 -13.63 10.76 0.88
N SER A 54 -13.72 12.07 0.60
CA SER A 54 -15.00 12.80 0.67
C SER A 54 -15.95 12.42 -0.46
N ASN A 55 -15.43 12.11 -1.65
CA ASN A 55 -16.24 11.68 -2.80
C ASN A 55 -16.05 10.19 -3.16
N GLY A 56 -15.24 9.47 -2.39
CA GLY A 56 -14.96 8.05 -2.61
C GLY A 56 -14.28 7.75 -3.94
N THR A 57 -13.36 8.62 -4.38
CA THR A 57 -12.65 8.43 -5.66
C THR A 57 -11.19 8.04 -5.44
N LEU A 58 -10.71 7.17 -6.32
CA LEU A 58 -9.30 6.78 -6.43
C LEU A 58 -8.87 7.05 -7.88
N LYS A 59 -7.83 7.84 -8.05
CA LYS A 59 -7.19 8.07 -9.34
C LYS A 59 -5.78 7.52 -9.29
N ILE A 60 -5.43 6.67 -10.25
CA ILE A 60 -4.06 6.20 -10.45
C ILE A 60 -3.42 7.02 -11.57
N SER A 61 -2.25 7.59 -11.30
CA SER A 61 -1.40 8.24 -12.29
C SER A 61 -0.10 7.45 -12.41
N ALA A 62 0.34 7.23 -13.63
CA ALA A 62 1.57 6.49 -13.88
C ALA A 62 2.83 7.30 -13.48
N PRO A 63 3.98 6.64 -13.27
CA PRO A 63 5.21 7.32 -12.91
C PRO A 63 5.63 8.35 -13.98
N VAL A 64 6.12 9.51 -13.54
CA VAL A 64 6.62 10.59 -14.41
C VAL A 64 8.10 10.44 -14.78
N GLY A 65 8.78 9.44 -14.22
CA GLY A 65 10.15 9.07 -14.61
C GLY A 65 10.20 8.58 -16.05
N SER A 66 11.24 9.03 -16.77
CA SER A 66 11.53 8.86 -18.20
C SER A 66 10.72 7.78 -18.92
N ASP A 67 9.95 8.21 -19.92
CA ASP A 67 9.40 7.38 -20.98
C ASP A 67 10.45 6.40 -21.52
N TYR A 68 10.47 5.15 -21.05
CA TYR A 68 11.19 4.06 -21.71
C TYR A 68 10.48 3.63 -23.02
N ARG A 69 9.44 4.37 -23.45
CA ARG A 69 8.78 4.22 -24.76
C ARG A 69 9.72 4.40 -25.96
N GLY A 70 10.90 5.01 -25.78
CA GLY A 70 11.92 5.13 -26.83
C GLY A 70 12.60 3.81 -27.22
N ILE A 71 12.48 2.75 -26.41
CA ILE A 71 13.13 1.45 -26.67
C ILE A 71 12.14 0.46 -27.31
N ALA A 72 10.85 0.56 -27.03
CA ALA A 72 9.85 -0.37 -27.58
C ALA A 72 9.49 -0.13 -29.07
N GLY A 73 9.89 1.00 -29.65
CA GLY A 73 9.53 1.36 -31.04
C GLY A 73 10.52 0.90 -32.13
N ASN A 74 11.74 0.49 -31.76
CA ASN A 74 12.72 -0.02 -32.72
C ASN A 74 13.95 -0.71 -32.09
N ALA A 75 13.94 -1.01 -30.78
CA ALA A 75 15.00 -1.84 -30.23
C ALA A 75 14.78 -3.27 -30.68
N THR A 76 15.59 -3.71 -31.63
CA THR A 76 15.98 -5.11 -31.72
C THR A 76 16.50 -5.48 -30.34
N ILE A 77 15.66 -6.13 -29.52
CA ILE A 77 16.05 -6.77 -28.27
C ILE A 77 17.01 -7.89 -28.69
N THR A 78 18.26 -7.54 -28.93
CA THR A 78 19.33 -8.53 -29.03
C THR A 78 19.38 -9.17 -27.67
N SER A 79 19.20 -10.49 -27.66
CA SER A 79 19.21 -11.36 -26.49
C SER A 79 20.54 -11.26 -25.73
N HIS A 80 20.75 -10.17 -25.01
CA HIS A 80 21.67 -10.11 -23.90
C HIS A 80 20.90 -10.68 -22.72
N SER A 81 21.28 -11.89 -22.32
CA SER A 81 20.85 -12.46 -21.05
C SER A 81 21.18 -11.47 -19.94
N GLY A 82 20.18 -10.79 -19.38
CA GLY A 82 20.34 -10.07 -18.11
C GLY A 82 20.24 -8.55 -18.10
N LEU A 83 19.41 -7.91 -18.94
CA LEU A 83 18.95 -6.55 -18.60
C LEU A 83 17.75 -6.64 -17.64
N GLY A 84 18.04 -6.70 -16.33
CA GLY A 84 17.06 -6.65 -15.26
C GLY A 84 16.59 -5.21 -15.02
N PHE A 85 15.51 -4.81 -15.67
CA PHE A 85 14.74 -3.64 -15.22
C PHE A 85 13.82 -4.13 -14.12
N SER A 86 14.10 -3.73 -12.89
CA SER A 86 13.39 -4.27 -11.72
C SER A 86 12.32 -3.32 -11.16
N LEU A 87 12.29 -2.06 -11.60
CA LEU A 87 11.25 -1.08 -11.27
C LEU A 87 10.43 -0.75 -12.53
N LEU A 88 9.12 -0.92 -12.45
CA LEU A 88 8.24 -0.84 -13.62
C LEU A 88 7.60 0.53 -13.79
N GLY A 89 7.71 1.08 -15.00
CA GLY A 89 7.14 2.38 -15.39
C GLY A 89 5.84 2.29 -16.20
N ALA A 90 5.29 3.47 -16.52
CA ALA A 90 4.00 3.70 -17.20
C ALA A 90 3.81 3.02 -18.56
N GLY A 91 4.91 2.63 -19.24
CA GLY A 91 4.87 2.02 -20.57
C GLY A 91 4.94 0.49 -20.56
N ILE A 92 5.13 -0.13 -19.40
CA ILE A 92 5.30 -1.58 -19.26
C ILE A 92 4.09 -2.18 -18.55
N VAL A 93 3.54 -1.46 -17.58
CA VAL A 93 2.40 -1.92 -16.79
C VAL A 93 1.32 -0.87 -16.65
N GLU A 94 0.10 -1.36 -16.56
CA GLU A 94 -1.09 -0.60 -16.19
C GLU A 94 -1.62 -1.13 -14.86
N LEU A 95 -1.90 -0.22 -13.93
CA LEU A 95 -2.56 -0.55 -12.68
C LEU A 95 -4.05 -0.22 -12.79
N LEU A 96 -4.89 -1.18 -12.42
CA LEU A 96 -6.33 -1.05 -12.40
C LEU A 96 -6.80 -1.16 -10.95
N ALA A 97 -7.64 -0.22 -10.51
CA ALA A 97 -8.31 -0.31 -9.22
C ALA A 97 -9.83 -0.42 -9.39
N THR A 98 -10.43 -1.35 -8.69
CA THR A 98 -11.88 -1.58 -8.67
C THR A 98 -12.38 -1.74 -7.23
N ASN A 99 -13.70 -1.85 -7.04
CA ASN A 99 -14.32 -2.15 -5.75
C ASN A 99 -13.87 -1.23 -4.60
N PHE A 100 -13.67 0.05 -4.91
CA PHE A 100 -13.33 1.06 -3.92
C PHE A 100 -14.43 1.19 -2.87
N THR A 101 -14.06 1.06 -1.61
CA THR A 101 -14.97 1.18 -0.47
C THR A 101 -14.30 1.89 0.69
N ALA A 102 -15.04 2.77 1.35
CA ALA A 102 -14.67 3.37 2.63
C ALA A 102 -15.57 2.78 3.72
N GLY A 103 -14.97 2.12 4.71
CA GLY A 103 -15.68 1.48 5.80
C GLY A 103 -16.25 2.48 6.82
N PRO A 104 -17.05 2.02 7.79
CA PRO A 104 -17.51 2.86 8.88
C PRO A 104 -16.34 3.35 9.74
N VAL A 105 -16.49 4.57 10.25
CA VAL A 105 -15.58 5.16 11.23
C VAL A 105 -15.47 4.27 12.46
N GLY A 106 -14.24 3.97 12.90
CA GLY A 106 -14.02 3.21 14.13
C GLY A 106 -14.19 1.70 14.00
N ALA A 107 -14.58 1.19 12.82
CA ALA A 107 -14.88 -0.24 12.65
C ALA A 107 -13.65 -1.15 12.86
N VAL A 108 -12.46 -0.67 12.46
CA VAL A 108 -11.19 -1.40 12.60
C VAL A 108 -10.33 -0.81 13.72
N ALA A 109 -10.28 0.52 13.81
CA ALA A 109 -9.55 1.22 14.85
C ALA A 109 -10.26 2.54 15.21
N PRO A 110 -10.34 2.92 16.51
CA PRO A 110 -10.98 4.17 16.92
C PRO A 110 -10.41 5.38 16.19
N GLY A 111 -11.28 6.27 15.72
CA GLY A 111 -10.86 7.50 15.03
C GLY A 111 -10.30 7.31 13.61
N LYS A 112 -10.38 6.09 13.06
CA LYS A 112 -9.90 5.76 11.71
C LYS A 112 -11.00 5.20 10.82
N VAL A 113 -10.82 5.38 9.52
CA VAL A 113 -11.60 4.79 8.44
C VAL A 113 -10.69 3.79 7.72
N LEU A 114 -11.19 2.58 7.47
CA LEU A 114 -10.52 1.64 6.58
C LEU A 114 -11.00 1.89 5.15
N ILE A 115 -10.07 2.22 4.26
CA ILE A 115 -10.31 2.33 2.83
C ILE A 115 -9.73 1.07 2.16
N THR A 116 -10.53 0.42 1.32
CA THR A 116 -10.08 -0.76 0.56
C THR A 116 -10.48 -0.69 -0.90
N PHE A 117 -9.70 -1.33 -1.75
CA PHE A 117 -9.96 -1.50 -3.18
C PHE A 117 -9.25 -2.74 -3.68
N ASP A 118 -9.68 -3.24 -4.84
CA ASP A 118 -8.99 -4.34 -5.50
C ASP A 118 -8.01 -3.76 -6.51
N LEU A 119 -6.73 -4.10 -6.35
CA LEU A 119 -5.65 -3.72 -7.25
C LEU A 119 -5.36 -4.87 -8.22
N THR A 120 -5.18 -4.55 -9.49
CA THR A 120 -4.78 -5.49 -10.54
C THR A 120 -3.65 -4.90 -11.35
N VAL A 121 -2.69 -5.74 -11.75
CA VAL A 121 -1.53 -5.37 -12.57
C VAL A 121 -1.70 -5.99 -13.95
N ARG A 122 -1.61 -5.16 -14.99
CA ARG A 122 -1.60 -5.59 -16.38
C ARG A 122 -0.22 -5.41 -16.98
N ASN A 123 0.31 -6.47 -17.56
CA ASN A 123 1.50 -6.41 -18.41
C ASN A 123 1.09 -5.90 -19.81
N GLN A 124 1.73 -4.84 -20.30
CA GLN A 124 1.47 -4.28 -21.63
C GLN A 124 2.44 -4.80 -22.70
N LEU A 125 3.47 -5.55 -22.32
CA LEU A 125 4.49 -6.02 -23.24
C LEU A 125 4.07 -7.35 -23.91
N ALA A 126 4.23 -7.40 -25.23
CA ALA A 126 4.16 -8.64 -25.98
C ALA A 126 5.53 -9.36 -25.92
N GLY A 127 5.53 -10.68 -25.75
CA GLY A 127 6.75 -11.50 -25.69
C GLY A 127 7.62 -11.34 -24.44
N VAL A 128 7.22 -10.51 -23.46
CA VAL A 128 7.94 -10.31 -22.19
C VAL A 128 6.99 -10.63 -21.04
N GLN A 129 7.45 -11.42 -20.07
CA GLN A 129 6.77 -11.65 -18.80
C GLN A 129 7.38 -10.80 -17.69
N LEU A 130 6.57 -10.48 -16.68
CA LEU A 130 7.00 -9.83 -15.44
C LEU A 130 7.26 -10.92 -14.40
N ALA A 131 8.50 -11.03 -13.97
CA ALA A 131 8.98 -12.06 -13.06
C ALA A 131 9.40 -11.47 -11.70
N THR A 132 9.86 -12.33 -10.80
CA THR A 132 10.40 -11.94 -9.50
C THR A 132 11.46 -10.85 -9.65
N PRO A 133 11.36 -9.71 -8.95
CA PRO A 133 12.37 -8.65 -9.02
C PRO A 133 13.70 -9.09 -8.46
N THR A 134 14.78 -8.58 -9.04
CA THR A 134 16.12 -8.59 -8.42
C THR A 134 16.37 -7.37 -7.54
N PHE A 135 15.61 -6.28 -7.75
CA PHE A 135 15.67 -5.07 -6.93
C PHE A 135 14.32 -4.30 -6.85
N PRO A 136 13.81 -3.99 -5.65
CA PRO A 136 14.30 -4.44 -4.37
C PRO A 136 14.18 -5.95 -4.23
N VAL A 137 15.04 -6.54 -3.38
CA VAL A 137 15.06 -7.99 -3.17
C VAL A 137 13.76 -8.38 -2.44
N PRO A 138 12.98 -9.33 -2.96
CA PRO A 138 11.76 -9.76 -2.31
C PRO A 138 12.07 -10.57 -1.04
N PRO A 139 11.12 -10.67 -0.10
CA PRO A 139 11.28 -11.53 1.07
C PRO A 139 11.59 -13.00 0.67
N PRO A 140 12.34 -13.74 1.50
CA PRO A 140 12.68 -15.14 1.22
C PRO A 140 11.44 -16.00 0.94
N GLY A 141 11.44 -16.72 -0.18
CA GLY A 141 10.35 -17.59 -0.58
C GLY A 141 9.19 -16.90 -1.32
N VAL A 142 9.25 -15.58 -1.49
CA VAL A 142 8.26 -14.82 -2.27
C VAL A 142 8.73 -14.71 -3.72
N THR A 143 7.84 -15.07 -4.65
CA THR A 143 8.11 -15.02 -6.09
C THR A 143 7.02 -14.26 -6.83
N GLY A 144 7.40 -13.57 -7.91
CA GLY A 144 6.50 -12.80 -8.75
C GLY A 144 6.60 -11.29 -8.53
N VAL A 145 5.73 -10.56 -9.22
CA VAL A 145 5.64 -9.10 -9.14
C VAL A 145 5.21 -8.67 -7.74
N GLN A 146 5.96 -7.73 -7.15
CA GLN A 146 5.66 -7.17 -5.83
C GLN A 146 5.18 -5.73 -5.94
N ALA A 147 4.15 -5.36 -5.18
CA ALA A 147 3.79 -3.96 -4.99
C ALA A 147 3.85 -3.58 -3.50
N PHE A 148 4.33 -2.39 -3.19
CA PHE A 148 4.32 -1.88 -1.82
C PHE A 148 4.14 -0.35 -1.78
N PRO A 149 3.41 0.20 -0.78
CA PRO A 149 3.25 1.63 -0.62
C PRO A 149 4.52 2.22 0.00
N PHE A 150 5.31 2.90 -0.81
CA PHE A 150 6.61 3.45 -0.42
C PHE A 150 6.50 4.77 0.36
N GLU A 151 5.51 5.60 0.03
CA GLU A 151 5.30 6.89 0.70
C GLU A 151 3.82 7.23 0.73
N THR A 152 3.38 7.84 1.83
CA THR A 152 2.02 8.36 1.97
C THR A 152 2.07 9.81 2.40
N SER A 153 1.33 10.69 1.72
CA SER A 153 1.26 12.11 2.05
C SER A 153 -0.17 12.61 1.99
N TRP A 154 -0.54 13.59 2.81
CA TRP A 154 -1.84 14.26 2.68
C TRP A 154 -1.82 15.26 1.52
N VAL A 155 -2.99 15.53 0.93
CA VAL A 155 -3.13 16.53 -0.15
C VAL A 155 -3.77 17.79 0.45
N PRO A 156 -3.09 18.96 0.46
CA PRO A 156 -3.67 20.20 0.95
C PRO A 156 -4.91 20.57 0.14
N THR A 157 -6.00 20.95 0.81
CA THR A 157 -7.11 21.61 0.14
C THR A 157 -6.94 23.11 0.26
N SER A 158 -6.86 23.81 -0.87
CA SER A 158 -6.89 25.26 -0.93
C SER A 158 -8.28 25.74 -1.38
N SER A 159 -8.85 26.70 -0.66
CA SER A 159 -10.00 27.47 -1.14
C SER A 159 -9.57 28.91 -1.37
N ALA A 160 -9.78 29.42 -2.58
CA ALA A 160 -9.53 30.81 -2.92
C ALA A 160 -10.86 31.56 -3.00
N THR A 161 -11.03 32.57 -2.15
CA THR A 161 -12.12 33.55 -2.26
C THR A 161 -11.52 34.93 -2.38
N GLY A 162 -11.50 35.46 -3.61
CA GLY A 162 -11.28 36.87 -3.98
C GLY A 162 -9.88 37.46 -3.70
N GLU A 163 -9.32 37.22 -2.52
CA GLU A 163 -8.08 37.85 -2.04
C GLU A 163 -7.28 36.96 -1.06
N PHE A 164 -7.91 35.94 -0.45
CA PHE A 164 -7.23 35.01 0.46
C PHE A 164 -7.28 33.58 -0.05
N VAL A 165 -6.12 32.90 0.02
CA VAL A 165 -6.00 31.45 -0.13
C VAL A 165 -5.91 30.86 1.26
N VAL A 166 -6.99 30.21 1.71
CA VAL A 166 -6.95 29.41 2.95
C VAL A 166 -6.48 28.02 2.56
N VAL A 167 -5.28 27.64 3.01
CA VAL A 167 -4.78 26.27 2.91
C VAL A 167 -5.13 25.56 4.21
N SER A 168 -6.05 24.59 4.16
CA SER A 168 -6.36 23.77 5.32
C SER A 168 -5.39 22.58 5.36
N HIS A 169 -4.58 22.53 6.41
CA HIS A 169 -3.65 21.44 6.67
C HIS A 169 -4.36 20.45 7.58
N VAL A 170 -5.13 19.55 6.98
CA VAL A 170 -5.72 18.47 7.76
C VAL A 170 -4.77 17.29 7.75
N THR A 171 -4.06 17.13 8.86
CA THR A 171 -3.01 16.13 9.03
C THR A 171 -3.53 14.95 9.84
N GLY A 172 -2.99 13.78 9.54
CA GLY A 172 -3.26 12.54 10.26
C GLY A 172 -2.58 11.37 9.56
N PRO A 173 -2.17 10.31 10.28
CA PRO A 173 -1.60 9.11 9.70
C PRO A 173 -2.47 8.47 8.63
N VAL A 174 -1.80 8.05 7.56
CA VAL A 174 -2.27 7.07 6.58
C VAL A 174 -1.35 5.88 6.69
N ILE A 175 -1.89 4.71 7.02
CA ILE A 175 -1.08 3.51 7.30
C ILE A 175 -1.62 2.38 6.41
N ALA A 176 -0.73 1.65 5.74
CA ALA A 176 -1.12 0.44 5.00
C ALA A 176 -1.83 -0.55 5.96
N SER A 177 -3.03 -1.01 5.59
CA SER A 177 -3.80 -1.93 6.43
C SER A 177 -3.26 -3.36 6.36
N ALA A 178 -3.83 -4.25 7.16
CA ALA A 178 -3.57 -5.69 7.06
C ALA A 178 -4.18 -6.35 5.81
N ASP A 179 -4.90 -5.60 4.97
CA ASP A 179 -5.35 -6.09 3.65
C ASP A 179 -4.17 -6.24 2.67
N TRP A 180 -2.99 -5.70 2.98
CA TRP A 180 -1.76 -6.07 2.27
C TRP A 180 -1.26 -7.40 2.85
N ASP A 181 -1.38 -8.49 2.08
CA ASP A 181 -1.17 -9.87 2.54
C ASP A 181 0.29 -10.14 2.97
N GLY A 182 1.25 -9.37 2.45
CA GLY A 182 2.66 -9.48 2.80
C GLY A 182 2.97 -8.94 4.19
N GLU A 183 3.71 -9.73 4.97
CA GLU A 183 4.28 -9.28 6.24
C GLU A 183 5.25 -8.09 6.02
N PRO A 184 5.38 -7.16 6.97
CA PRO A 184 6.26 -6.00 6.81
C PRO A 184 7.70 -6.42 6.47
N HIS A 185 8.23 -5.87 5.37
CA HIS A 185 9.58 -6.16 4.87
C HIS A 185 10.33 -4.87 4.56
N ASN A 186 11.65 -4.92 4.73
CA ASN A 186 12.54 -3.81 4.42
C ASN A 186 13.17 -4.00 3.04
N PHE A 187 12.64 -3.25 2.07
CA PHE A 187 13.09 -3.30 0.68
C PHE A 187 14.35 -2.46 0.41
N LEU A 188 14.86 -1.72 1.39
CA LEU A 188 15.90 -0.70 1.21
C LEU A 188 17.30 -1.15 1.65
N ASN A 189 17.39 -1.90 2.74
CA ASN A 189 18.68 -2.30 3.31
C ASN A 189 18.71 -3.73 3.89
N ASP A 190 17.69 -4.54 3.61
CA ASP A 190 17.56 -5.96 4.01
C ASP A 190 17.73 -6.24 5.51
N LEU A 191 17.65 -5.20 6.36
CA LEU A 191 17.58 -5.37 7.81
C LEU A 191 16.16 -5.80 8.19
N GLY A 192 16.06 -6.76 9.12
CA GLY A 192 14.76 -7.26 9.58
C GLY A 192 13.83 -6.15 10.07
N CYS A 193 12.53 -6.43 10.09
CA CYS A 193 11.49 -5.50 10.55
C CYS A 193 11.04 -5.82 11.98
N PRO A 194 11.73 -5.32 13.03
CA PRO A 194 11.35 -5.62 14.42
C PRO A 194 10.03 -4.94 14.83
N ALA A 195 9.54 -3.94 14.08
CA ALA A 195 8.25 -3.30 14.28
C ALA A 195 7.67 -2.71 12.98
N VAL A 196 6.34 -2.78 12.82
CA VAL A 196 5.53 -2.15 11.76
C VAL A 196 5.67 -0.61 11.69
N SER A 197 6.22 0.02 12.72
CA SER A 197 6.37 1.47 12.82
C SER A 197 7.73 1.99 12.36
N SER A 198 8.62 1.13 11.87
CA SER A 198 9.86 1.56 11.23
C SER A 198 9.54 2.23 9.90
N THR A 199 10.18 3.36 9.59
CA THR A 199 10.01 4.09 8.34
C THR A 199 10.36 3.27 7.09
N ASP A 200 11.10 2.18 7.28
CA ASP A 200 11.66 1.38 6.20
C ASP A 200 10.97 0.01 6.08
N CYS A 201 9.91 -0.25 6.84
CA CYS A 201 9.19 -1.53 6.86
C CYS A 201 7.82 -1.40 6.19
N PHE A 202 7.70 -2.00 5.02
CA PHE A 202 6.53 -1.87 4.17
C PHE A 202 5.78 -3.20 4.10
N ARG A 203 4.47 -3.17 4.32
CA ARG A 203 3.61 -4.27 3.85
C ARG A 203 3.64 -4.29 2.33
N TYR A 204 3.41 -5.46 1.74
CA TYR A 204 3.48 -5.63 0.29
C TYR A 204 2.41 -6.60 -0.20
N GLU A 205 2.22 -6.64 -1.52
CA GLU A 205 1.28 -7.52 -2.18
C GLU A 205 1.97 -8.27 -3.32
N ASN A 206 1.67 -9.58 -3.45
CA ASN A 206 2.25 -10.44 -4.46
C ASN A 206 1.25 -10.77 -5.57
N PHE A 207 1.59 -10.37 -6.80
CA PHE A 207 0.78 -10.59 -7.98
C PHE A 207 1.20 -11.81 -8.80
N GLY A 208 2.22 -12.56 -8.36
CA GLY A 208 2.75 -13.71 -9.08
C GLY A 208 3.49 -13.31 -10.35
N VAL A 209 3.84 -14.29 -11.18
CA VAL A 209 4.43 -14.03 -12.51
C VAL A 209 3.29 -13.63 -13.47
N ILE A 210 3.49 -12.55 -14.21
CA ILE A 210 2.49 -12.04 -15.16
C ILE A 210 3.02 -12.24 -16.57
N GLY A 211 2.40 -13.14 -17.33
CA GLY A 211 2.78 -13.44 -18.71
C GLY A 211 2.61 -12.25 -19.67
N PRO A 212 3.07 -12.36 -20.93
CA PRO A 212 2.91 -11.33 -21.94
C PRO A 212 1.46 -10.94 -22.14
N LEU A 213 1.20 -9.63 -22.21
CA LEU A 213 -0.16 -9.06 -22.31
C LEU A 213 -1.14 -9.56 -21.22
N GLY A 214 -0.60 -10.16 -20.16
CA GLY A 214 -1.34 -10.82 -19.10
C GLY A 214 -1.90 -9.86 -18.06
N LEU A 215 -2.84 -10.37 -17.29
CA LEU A 215 -3.46 -9.67 -16.16
C LEU A 215 -3.24 -10.52 -14.90
N SER A 216 -2.86 -9.88 -13.80
CA SER A 216 -2.79 -10.56 -12.50
C SER A 216 -4.19 -10.92 -11.99
N ALA A 217 -4.26 -11.77 -10.97
CA ALA A 217 -5.44 -11.80 -10.11
C ALA A 217 -5.63 -10.44 -9.42
N ALA A 218 -6.89 -10.10 -9.13
CA ALA A 218 -7.22 -8.95 -8.31
C ALA A 218 -6.83 -9.21 -6.85
N ARG A 219 -6.16 -8.24 -6.23
CA ARG A 219 -5.74 -8.29 -4.83
C ARG A 219 -6.38 -7.16 -4.06
N ARG A 220 -7.15 -7.51 -3.03
CA ARG A 220 -7.72 -6.51 -2.14
C ARG A 220 -6.60 -5.91 -1.31
N VAL A 221 -6.49 -4.59 -1.29
CA VAL A 221 -5.51 -3.84 -0.49
C VAL A 221 -6.20 -2.66 0.20
N GLY A 222 -5.54 -2.06 1.19
CA GLY A 222 -6.19 -1.00 1.95
C GLY A 222 -5.28 -0.10 2.78
N PHE A 223 -5.90 0.94 3.32
CA PHE A 223 -5.27 1.95 4.17
C PHE A 223 -6.18 2.32 5.34
N LEU A 224 -5.59 2.39 6.53
CA LEU A 224 -6.21 3.00 7.71
C LEU A 224 -5.90 4.49 7.71
N VAL A 225 -6.95 5.31 7.67
CA VAL A 225 -6.88 6.75 7.47
C VAL A 225 -7.55 7.46 8.62
N ASP A 226 -6.91 8.46 9.21
CA ASP A 226 -7.54 9.29 10.24
C ASP A 226 -8.76 10.05 9.71
N LEU A 227 -9.77 10.24 10.57
CA LEU A 227 -11.05 10.85 10.20
C LEU A 227 -10.96 12.24 9.57
N ASN A 228 -9.91 12.97 9.90
CA ASN A 228 -9.75 14.33 9.43
C ASN A 228 -9.16 14.36 8.00
N VAL A 229 -8.51 13.29 7.54
CA VAL A 229 -7.88 13.22 6.22
C VAL A 229 -8.95 13.09 5.13
N ARG A 230 -9.16 14.18 4.37
CA ARG A 230 -10.14 14.23 3.27
C ARG A 230 -9.61 13.72 1.95
N ALA A 231 -8.30 13.87 1.74
CA ALA A 231 -7.59 13.41 0.57
C ALA A 231 -6.14 13.09 0.94
N PHE A 232 -5.62 12.04 0.34
CA PHE A 232 -4.23 11.64 0.52
C PHE A 232 -3.70 11.01 -0.75
N ARG A 233 -2.39 10.92 -0.82
CA ARG A 233 -1.63 10.40 -1.92
C ARG A 233 -0.77 9.27 -1.42
N VAL A 234 -0.69 8.21 -2.22
CA VAL A 234 0.23 7.10 -2.00
C VAL A 234 1.15 6.99 -3.21
N LYS A 235 2.46 6.92 -2.97
CA LYS A 235 3.42 6.48 -3.97
C LYS A 235 3.57 4.97 -3.84
N LEU A 236 3.07 4.25 -4.83
CA LEU A 236 3.11 2.80 -4.90
C LEU A 236 4.25 2.37 -5.81
N VAL A 237 5.19 1.59 -5.29
CA VAL A 237 6.26 1.01 -6.10
C VAL A 237 5.81 -0.37 -6.56
N LEU A 238 6.02 -0.65 -7.85
CA LEU A 238 5.85 -1.97 -8.45
C LEU A 238 7.20 -2.49 -8.90
N ALA A 239 7.59 -3.65 -8.38
CA ALA A 239 8.86 -4.28 -8.65
C ALA A 239 8.69 -5.60 -9.38
N ALA A 240 9.35 -5.74 -10.53
CA ALA A 240 9.43 -6.99 -11.28
C ALA A 240 10.59 -6.93 -12.27
N ASP A 241 11.22 -8.06 -12.53
CA ASP A 241 12.18 -8.20 -13.63
C ASP A 241 11.46 -8.49 -14.96
N LEU A 242 11.99 -7.94 -16.04
CA LEU A 242 11.56 -8.26 -17.40
C LEU A 242 12.28 -9.49 -17.92
N GLN A 243 11.53 -10.53 -18.29
CA GLN A 243 12.07 -11.75 -18.88
C GLN A 243 11.41 -12.02 -20.22
N THR A 244 12.20 -12.47 -21.20
CA THR A 244 11.64 -12.97 -22.45
C THR A 244 10.75 -14.17 -22.14
N ALA A 245 9.51 -14.15 -22.62
CA ALA A 245 8.63 -15.29 -22.47
C ALA A 245 9.21 -16.48 -23.26
N ALA A 246 9.19 -17.66 -22.65
CA ALA A 246 9.50 -18.89 -23.38
C ALA A 246 8.49 -19.05 -24.54
N PRO A 247 8.92 -19.57 -25.70
CA PRO A 247 8.05 -19.81 -26.85
C PRO A 247 6.94 -20.83 -26.55
#